data_AF-A0A1M3LR08-F1
#
_entry.id   AF-A0A1M3LR08-F1
#
_cell.length_a   1.000
_cell.length_b   1.000
_cell.length_c   1.000
_cell.angle_alpha   90.00
_cell.angle_beta   90.00
_cell.angle_gamma   90.00
#
_symmetry.space_group_name_H-M   'P 1'
#
loop_
_entity.id
_entity.type
_entity.pdbx_description
1 polymer ?
#
loop_
_entity_poly.entity_id
_entity_poly.type
_entity_poly.pdbx_seq_one_letter_code
_entity_poly.pdbx_strand_id
1 'polypeptide(L)'
;MLAGSVPPGNDALWDAANKAGFDTTLLRRVESDTGRLIEQGVDEAIHLKIANILLDTDEPGTMVLATGDGAETEQASSFTQQVRRAAKRGWNVEIWSWQNQLAKRLRDTRLEFPNQVKVFKLDAWYDSIVFIKGGSYFVDGVAKTVITRSCKPFNLTDTKIAEASS
;
A
#
# COMPACT_ATOMS: atom_id res chain seq x y z
N MET A 1 -3.03 -7.39 -7.03
CA MET A 1 -4.33 -6.87 -6.61
C MET A 1 -4.13 -5.44 -6.12
N LEU A 2 -4.96 -4.51 -6.56
CA LEU A 2 -5.05 -3.15 -6.04
C LEU A 2 -6.46 -2.99 -5.46
N ALA A 3 -6.58 -2.74 -4.15
CA ALA A 3 -7.88 -2.53 -3.53
C ALA A 3 -7.98 -1.13 -2.94
N GLY A 4 -9.19 -0.58 -2.94
CA GLY A 4 -9.48 0.72 -2.35
C GLY A 4 -10.96 0.94 -2.17
N SER A 5 -11.29 1.91 -1.33
CA SER A 5 -12.66 2.38 -1.17
C SER A 5 -13.01 3.33 -2.32
N VAL A 6 -14.27 3.36 -2.73
CA VAL A 6 -14.78 4.38 -3.65
C VAL A 6 -15.25 5.59 -2.85
N PRO A 7 -14.55 6.73 -2.87
CA PRO A 7 -15.19 8.04 -2.81
C PRO A 7 -15.35 8.59 -4.24
N PRO A 8 -16.34 9.47 -4.49
CA PRO A 8 -16.50 10.07 -5.81
C PRO A 8 -15.24 10.87 -6.18
N GLY A 9 -14.69 10.65 -7.38
CA GLY A 9 -13.64 11.50 -7.96
C GLY A 9 -12.32 10.84 -8.36
N ASN A 10 -12.15 9.51 -8.18
CA ASN A 10 -10.92 8.80 -8.56
C ASN A 10 -11.09 7.81 -9.75
N ASP A 11 -12.16 7.92 -10.52
CA ASP A 11 -12.46 7.00 -11.64
C ASP A 11 -11.31 6.91 -12.66
N ALA A 12 -10.66 8.03 -12.95
CA ALA A 12 -9.52 8.07 -13.86
C ALA A 12 -8.31 7.25 -13.37
N LEU A 13 -8.09 7.15 -12.06
CA LEU A 13 -7.04 6.33 -11.47
C LEU A 13 -7.36 4.84 -11.66
N TRP A 14 -8.60 4.46 -11.36
CA TRP A 14 -9.05 3.07 -11.46
C TRP A 14 -9.10 2.59 -12.91
N ASP A 15 -9.55 3.44 -13.83
CA ASP A 15 -9.53 3.16 -15.27
C ASP A 15 -8.10 2.97 -15.79
N ALA A 16 -7.16 3.81 -15.34
CA ALA A 16 -5.76 3.66 -15.70
C ALA A 16 -5.18 2.35 -15.16
N ALA A 17 -5.49 1.98 -13.92
CA ALA A 17 -5.05 0.73 -13.32
C ALA A 17 -5.62 -0.50 -14.08
N ASN A 18 -6.90 -0.47 -14.43
CA ASN A 18 -7.53 -1.52 -15.23
C ASN A 18 -6.91 -1.63 -16.63
N LYS A 19 -6.69 -0.50 -17.31
CA LYS A 19 -6.03 -0.48 -18.64
C LYS A 19 -4.60 -0.99 -18.60
N ALA A 20 -3.90 -0.80 -17.47
CA ALA A 20 -2.57 -1.35 -17.24
C ALA A 20 -2.58 -2.83 -16.83
N GLY A 21 -3.75 -3.47 -16.71
CA GLY A 21 -3.89 -4.90 -16.42
C GLY A 21 -3.82 -5.26 -14.93
N PHE A 22 -3.96 -4.29 -14.02
CA PHE A 22 -4.02 -4.60 -12.59
C PHE A 22 -5.36 -5.27 -12.23
N ASP A 23 -5.30 -6.34 -11.43
CA ASP A 23 -6.45 -6.93 -10.73
C ASP A 23 -6.97 -5.91 -9.70
N THR A 24 -8.01 -5.14 -10.02
CA THR A 24 -8.56 -4.12 -9.12
C THR A 24 -9.79 -4.64 -8.37
N THR A 25 -9.92 -4.25 -7.10
CA THR A 25 -11.10 -4.57 -6.28
C THR A 25 -11.58 -3.30 -5.60
N LEU A 26 -12.76 -2.83 -6.01
CA LEU A 26 -13.39 -1.64 -5.45
C LEU A 26 -14.48 -2.03 -4.48
N LEU A 27 -14.33 -1.64 -3.22
CA LEU A 27 -15.38 -1.81 -2.22
C LEU A 27 -16.13 -0.50 -2.02
N ARG A 28 -17.46 -0.57 -2.04
CA ARG A 28 -18.32 0.58 -1.77
C ARG A 28 -18.28 0.88 -0.27
N ARG A 29 -18.26 2.16 0.09
CA ARG A 29 -18.53 2.57 1.47
C ARG A 29 -19.97 2.21 1.81
N VAL A 30 -20.20 1.72 3.03
CA VAL A 30 -21.54 1.42 3.54
C VAL A 30 -21.89 2.42 4.63
N GLU A 31 -23.17 2.69 4.79
CA GLU A 31 -23.67 3.52 5.87
C GLU A 31 -23.72 2.69 7.15
N SER A 32 -23.07 3.17 8.21
CA SER A 32 -23.15 2.58 9.54
C SER A 32 -24.54 2.79 10.15
N ASP A 33 -24.84 2.06 11.23
CA ASP A 33 -26.05 2.28 12.05
C ASP A 33 -26.18 3.70 12.62
N THR A 34 -25.09 4.50 12.54
CA THR A 34 -25.01 5.89 12.97
C THR A 34 -25.12 6.90 11.83
N GLY A 35 -25.41 6.46 10.60
CA GLY A 35 -25.54 7.33 9.42
C GLY A 35 -24.20 7.80 8.85
N ARG A 36 -23.07 7.22 9.27
CA ARG A 36 -21.73 7.55 8.77
C ARG A 36 -21.33 6.58 7.67
N LEU A 37 -20.81 7.09 6.55
CA LEU A 37 -20.20 6.23 5.53
C LEU A 37 -18.87 5.68 6.04
N ILE A 38 -18.88 4.41 6.44
CA ILE A 38 -17.71 3.65 6.87
C ILE A 38 -17.11 2.90 5.68
N GLU A 39 -15.78 2.79 5.65
CA GLU A 39 -15.13 1.83 4.77
C GLU A 39 -15.38 0.44 5.33
N GLN A 40 -15.85 -0.48 4.50
CA GLN A 40 -16.07 -1.85 4.92
C GLN A 40 -15.11 -2.75 4.14
N GLY A 41 -14.30 -3.52 4.86
CA GLY A 41 -13.75 -4.76 4.33
C GLY A 41 -12.54 -4.66 3.42
N VAL A 42 -11.94 -3.47 3.18
CA VAL A 42 -10.87 -3.31 2.17
C VAL A 42 -9.64 -4.12 2.58
N ASP A 43 -9.20 -3.96 3.82
CA ASP A 43 -8.04 -4.67 4.33
C ASP A 43 -8.33 -6.18 4.45
N GLU A 44 -9.54 -6.55 4.87
CA GLU A 44 -9.98 -7.94 4.98
C GLU A 44 -10.01 -8.64 3.62
N ALA A 45 -10.44 -7.95 2.56
CA ALA A 45 -10.42 -8.48 1.19
C ALA A 45 -9.00 -8.70 0.69
N ILE A 46 -8.08 -7.76 0.97
CA ILE A 46 -6.65 -7.94 0.63
C ILE A 46 -6.06 -9.09 1.45
N HIS A 47 -6.34 -9.15 2.75
CA HIS A 47 -5.90 -10.23 3.64
C HIS A 47 -6.38 -11.60 3.15
N LEU A 48 -7.64 -11.70 2.71
CA LEU A 48 -8.18 -12.94 2.16
C LEU A 48 -7.49 -13.33 0.85
N LYS A 49 -7.26 -12.38 -0.07
CA LYS A 49 -6.54 -12.66 -1.31
C LYS A 49 -5.12 -13.16 -1.03
N ILE A 50 -4.40 -12.52 -0.09
CA ILE A 50 -3.08 -13.00 0.32
C ILE A 50 -3.19 -14.43 0.85
N ALA A 51 -4.14 -14.71 1.74
CA ALA A 51 -4.32 -16.04 2.29
C ALA A 51 -4.56 -17.10 1.20
N ASN A 52 -5.41 -16.80 0.21
CA ASN A 52 -5.68 -17.71 -0.91
C ASN A 52 -4.44 -17.93 -1.77
N ILE A 53 -3.69 -16.87 -2.13
CA ILE A 53 -2.42 -17.02 -2.86
C ILE A 53 -1.44 -17.92 -2.10
N LEU A 54 -1.34 -17.74 -0.78
CA LEU A 54 -0.46 -18.55 0.05
C LEU A 54 -0.95 -20.00 0.26
N LEU A 55 -2.19 -20.33 -0.11
CA LEU A 55 -2.78 -21.66 0.00
C LEU A 55 -2.81 -22.38 -1.34
N ASP A 56 -3.06 -21.66 -2.43
CA ASP A 56 -3.31 -22.19 -3.76
C ASP A 56 -2.05 -22.26 -4.63
N THR A 57 -0.93 -21.69 -4.17
CA THR A 57 0.35 -21.71 -4.87
C THR A 57 1.32 -22.66 -4.16
N ASP A 58 1.74 -23.71 -4.88
CA ASP A 58 2.67 -24.72 -4.36
C ASP A 58 4.10 -24.19 -4.19
N GLU A 59 4.60 -23.42 -5.18
CA GLU A 59 5.97 -22.90 -5.19
C GLU A 59 6.02 -21.44 -4.70
N PRO A 60 6.74 -21.14 -3.60
CA PRO A 60 6.82 -19.79 -3.07
C PRO A 60 7.48 -18.80 -4.04
N GLY A 61 6.86 -17.63 -4.20
CA GLY A 61 7.39 -16.51 -4.99
C GLY A 61 7.77 -15.29 -4.14
N THR A 62 7.68 -14.12 -4.76
CA THR A 62 7.84 -12.83 -4.09
C THR A 62 6.49 -12.12 -3.96
N MET A 63 6.09 -11.82 -2.73
CA MET A 63 4.92 -11.00 -2.43
C MET A 63 5.36 -9.55 -2.21
N VAL A 64 4.87 -8.63 -3.05
CA VAL A 64 5.13 -7.19 -2.92
C VAL A 64 3.92 -6.52 -2.27
N LEU A 65 4.12 -5.89 -1.11
CA LEU A 65 3.10 -5.15 -0.38
C LEU A 65 3.45 -3.66 -0.37
N ALA A 66 2.66 -2.85 -1.08
CA ALA A 66 2.76 -1.40 -1.04
C ALA A 66 1.81 -0.83 0.02
N THR A 67 2.19 -0.95 1.30
CA THR A 67 1.38 -0.47 2.44
C THR A 67 2.27 -0.03 3.59
N GLY A 68 1.85 1.02 4.29
CA GLY A 68 2.42 1.41 5.59
C GLY A 68 1.61 0.87 6.78
N ASP A 69 0.42 0.33 6.53
CA ASP A 69 -0.50 -0.03 7.60
C ASP A 69 -0.11 -1.33 8.29
N GLY A 70 -0.02 -1.27 9.61
CA GLY A 70 0.21 -2.42 10.49
C GLY A 70 -0.84 -2.53 11.58
N ALA A 71 -1.97 -1.84 11.46
CA ALA A 71 -3.10 -1.95 12.36
C ALA A 71 -3.69 -3.37 12.33
N GLU A 72 -4.33 -3.73 13.44
CA GLU A 72 -5.21 -4.89 13.48
C GLU A 72 -6.62 -4.44 13.12
N THR A 73 -7.20 -5.17 12.18
CA THR A 73 -8.61 -5.06 11.79
C THR A 73 -9.53 -5.55 12.92
N GLU A 74 -10.81 -5.24 12.82
CA GLU A 74 -11.84 -5.67 13.79
C GLU A 74 -11.94 -7.20 13.91
N GLN A 75 -11.56 -7.93 12.85
CA GLN A 75 -11.54 -9.38 12.77
C GLN A 75 -10.19 -9.97 13.21
N ALA A 76 -9.38 -9.21 13.95
CA ALA A 76 -8.07 -9.60 14.47
C ALA A 76 -7.07 -10.05 13.38
N SER A 77 -7.23 -9.54 12.16
CA SER A 77 -6.32 -9.76 11.03
C SER A 77 -5.45 -8.52 10.76
N SER A 78 -4.25 -8.69 10.23
CA SER A 78 -3.38 -7.56 9.86
C SER A 78 -2.40 -7.92 8.76
N PHE A 79 -1.90 -6.91 8.03
CA PHE A 79 -0.79 -7.07 7.09
C PHE A 79 0.42 -7.70 7.78
N THR A 80 0.72 -7.30 9.01
CA THR A 80 1.81 -7.88 9.81
C THR A 80 1.64 -9.40 9.95
N GLN A 81 0.43 -9.89 10.26
CA GLN A 81 0.19 -11.33 10.33
C GLN A 81 0.34 -12.00 8.96
N GLN A 82 -0.12 -11.37 7.88
CA GLN A 82 0.01 -11.93 6.54
C GLN A 82 1.47 -12.03 6.08
N VAL A 83 2.30 -11.03 6.36
CA VAL A 83 3.74 -11.09 6.13
C VAL A 83 4.37 -12.28 6.87
N ARG A 84 4.03 -12.47 8.15
CA ARG A 84 4.53 -13.62 8.92
C ARG A 84 4.08 -14.95 8.33
N ARG A 85 2.83 -15.07 7.87
CA ARG A 85 2.32 -16.30 7.21
C ARG A 85 3.07 -16.59 5.92
N ALA A 86 3.27 -15.58 5.08
CA ALA A 86 4.02 -15.70 3.84
C ALA A 86 5.48 -16.13 4.08
N ALA A 87 6.19 -15.43 4.98
CA ALA A 87 7.58 -15.72 5.29
C ALA A 87 7.76 -17.14 5.87
N LYS A 88 6.85 -17.61 6.75
CA LYS A 88 6.86 -18.99 7.27
C LYS A 88 6.62 -20.05 6.20
N ARG A 89 5.95 -19.69 5.10
CA ARG A 89 5.74 -20.56 3.93
C ARG A 89 6.85 -20.41 2.88
N GLY A 90 7.96 -19.75 3.21
CA GLY A 90 9.13 -19.62 2.33
C GLY A 90 9.00 -18.53 1.27
N TRP A 91 7.96 -17.71 1.31
CA TRP A 91 7.82 -16.58 0.38
C TRP A 91 8.81 -15.47 0.72
N ASN A 92 9.36 -14.85 -0.31
CA ASN A 92 10.00 -13.54 -0.15
C ASN A 92 8.89 -12.48 -0.03
N VAL A 93 9.09 -11.49 0.84
CA VAL A 93 8.15 -10.41 1.05
C VAL A 93 8.87 -9.08 0.95
N GLU A 94 8.40 -8.20 0.09
CA GLU A 94 8.88 -6.85 -0.04
C GLU A 94 7.83 -5.87 0.44
N ILE A 95 8.15 -5.10 1.48
CA ILE A 95 7.27 -4.09 2.04
C ILE A 95 7.73 -2.73 1.51
N TRP A 96 6.88 -2.08 0.72
CA TRP A 96 7.13 -0.77 0.14
C TRP A 96 6.24 0.26 0.84
N SER A 97 6.84 1.21 1.56
CA SER A 97 6.09 2.22 2.32
C SER A 97 6.83 3.56 2.38
N TRP A 98 6.08 4.63 2.59
CA TRP A 98 6.66 5.89 3.08
C TRP A 98 7.20 5.70 4.48
N GLN A 99 8.40 6.22 4.76
CA GLN A 99 9.08 6.03 6.05
C GLN A 99 8.21 6.46 7.24
N ASN A 100 7.53 7.60 7.13
CA ASN A 100 6.72 8.16 8.21
C ASN A 100 5.38 7.46 8.43
N GLN A 101 4.94 6.64 7.48
CA GLN A 101 3.66 5.91 7.56
C GLN A 101 3.86 4.43 7.87
N LEU A 102 5.11 3.94 7.87
CA LEU A 102 5.38 2.52 8.10
C LEU A 102 5.22 2.15 9.58
N ALA A 103 4.21 1.34 9.87
CA ALA A 103 3.99 0.81 11.21
C ALA A 103 5.20 -0.01 11.69
N LYS A 104 5.65 0.28 12.92
CA LYS A 104 6.81 -0.39 13.54
C LYS A 104 6.66 -1.91 13.56
N ARG A 105 5.47 -2.44 13.89
CA ARG A 105 5.20 -3.88 13.94
C ARG A 105 5.36 -4.55 12.57
N LEU A 106 4.92 -3.88 11.50
CA LEU A 106 5.08 -4.36 10.13
C LEU A 106 6.54 -4.27 9.68
N ARG A 107 7.24 -3.17 10.01
CA ARG A 107 8.67 -3.02 9.71
C ARG A 107 9.51 -4.11 10.37
N ASP A 108 9.26 -4.38 11.65
CA ASP A 108 10.12 -5.22 12.47
C ASP A 108 9.98 -6.72 12.11
N THR A 109 9.02 -7.12 11.25
CA THR A 109 8.98 -8.50 10.70
C THR A 109 10.22 -8.84 9.88
N ARG A 110 10.95 -7.84 9.37
CA ARG A 110 12.27 -8.03 8.74
C ARG A 110 13.33 -8.57 9.71
N LEU A 111 13.19 -8.29 11.00
CA LEU A 111 14.09 -8.80 12.03
C LEU A 111 13.71 -10.23 12.41
N GLU A 112 12.41 -10.55 12.36
CA GLU A 112 11.91 -11.90 12.59
C GLU A 112 12.27 -12.86 11.44
N PHE A 113 12.28 -12.36 10.20
CA PHE A 113 12.50 -13.15 8.98
C PHE A 113 13.52 -12.46 8.04
N PRO A 114 14.80 -12.35 8.43
CA PRO A 114 15.80 -11.53 7.73
C PRO A 114 16.13 -12.02 6.30
N ASN A 115 15.90 -13.30 6.01
CA ASN A 115 16.15 -13.87 4.69
C ASN A 115 14.95 -13.72 3.74
N GLN A 116 13.74 -13.54 4.28
CA GLN A 116 12.50 -13.52 3.52
C GLN A 116 11.96 -12.09 3.37
N VAL A 117 12.09 -11.25 4.39
CA VAL A 117 11.38 -9.96 4.44
C VAL A 117 12.36 -8.80 4.25
N LYS A 118 12.08 -7.98 3.24
CA LYS A 118 12.80 -6.74 2.95
C LYS A 118 11.85 -5.54 3.02
N VAL A 119 12.37 -4.40 3.47
CA VAL A 119 11.61 -3.15 3.55
C VAL A 119 12.27 -2.12 2.64
N PHE A 120 11.48 -1.49 1.78
CA PHE A 120 11.87 -0.46 0.85
C PHE A 120 11.12 0.83 1.13
N LYS A 121 11.86 1.93 1.23
CA LYS A 121 11.27 3.26 1.48
C LYS A 121 10.96 3.98 0.18
N LEU A 122 9.70 4.36 0.00
CA LEU A 122 9.23 5.05 -1.20
C LEU A 122 9.76 6.49 -1.32
N ASP A 123 10.28 7.05 -0.22
CA ASP A 123 10.82 8.40 -0.10
C ASP A 123 11.83 8.75 -1.21
N ALA A 124 12.67 7.79 -1.63
CA ALA A 124 13.67 7.97 -2.70
C ALA A 124 13.07 8.27 -4.09
N TRP A 125 11.77 7.98 -4.26
CA TRP A 125 11.01 8.19 -5.50
C TRP A 125 9.89 9.21 -5.35
N TYR A 126 9.83 9.94 -4.24
CA TYR A 126 8.76 10.90 -3.96
C TYR A 126 8.41 11.81 -5.16
N ASP A 127 9.42 12.43 -5.78
CA ASP A 127 9.19 13.33 -6.93
C ASP A 127 8.74 12.61 -8.21
N SER A 128 8.94 11.29 -8.31
CA SER A 128 8.66 10.50 -9.51
C SER A 128 7.32 9.76 -9.44
N ILE A 129 6.80 9.51 -8.23
CA ILE A 129 5.54 8.80 -8.02
C ILE A 129 4.44 9.66 -7.38
N VAL A 130 4.74 10.90 -6.98
CA VAL A 130 3.77 11.85 -6.41
C VAL A 130 3.71 13.13 -7.23
N PHE A 131 2.51 13.49 -7.68
CA PHE A 131 2.22 14.81 -8.24
C PHE A 131 1.55 15.71 -7.20
N ILE A 132 1.67 17.02 -7.37
CA ILE A 132 0.96 18.03 -6.61
C ILE A 132 0.06 18.80 -7.57
N LYS A 133 -1.24 18.81 -7.30
CA LYS A 133 -2.17 19.72 -7.98
C LYS A 133 -2.01 21.12 -7.36
N GLY A 134 -1.70 22.13 -8.17
CA GLY A 134 -1.62 23.50 -7.69
C GLY A 134 -3.00 24.07 -7.38
N GLY A 135 -3.04 25.02 -6.44
CA GLY A 135 -4.27 25.65 -5.98
C GLY A 135 -4.10 26.35 -4.63
N SER A 136 -5.19 26.94 -4.14
CA SER A 136 -5.27 27.51 -2.80
C SER A 136 -5.86 26.49 -1.85
N TYR A 137 -5.10 26.12 -0.82
CA TYR A 137 -5.48 25.15 0.20
C TYR A 137 -5.51 25.81 1.56
N PHE A 138 -6.46 25.45 2.43
CA PHE A 138 -6.46 25.89 3.82
C PHE A 138 -5.75 24.85 4.68
N VAL A 139 -4.65 25.23 5.32
CA VAL A 139 -3.88 24.38 6.24
C VAL A 139 -3.76 25.10 7.56
N ASP A 140 -4.23 24.48 8.64
CA ASP A 140 -4.26 25.06 9.99
C ASP A 140 -4.91 26.45 10.04
N GLY A 141 -6.00 26.63 9.28
CA GLY A 141 -6.75 27.89 9.19
C GLY A 141 -6.12 28.97 8.30
N VAL A 142 -4.96 28.70 7.70
CA VAL A 142 -4.25 29.65 6.84
C VAL A 142 -4.35 29.23 5.38
N ALA A 143 -4.75 30.16 4.50
CA ALA A 143 -4.72 29.94 3.06
C ALA A 143 -3.26 29.85 2.57
N LYS A 144 -2.90 28.72 1.96
CA LYS A 144 -1.60 28.46 1.36
C LYS A 144 -1.78 28.24 -0.14
N THR A 145 -1.06 29.01 -0.94
CA THR A 145 -0.97 28.77 -2.39
C THR A 145 0.09 27.72 -2.65
N VAL A 146 -0.31 26.65 -3.32
CA VAL A 146 0.56 25.53 -3.70
C VAL A 146 0.73 25.53 -5.21
N ILE A 147 1.97 25.36 -5.66
CA ILE A 147 2.31 25.31 -7.09
C ILE A 147 2.17 23.86 -7.58
N THR A 148 1.61 23.70 -8.78
CA THR A 148 1.53 22.39 -9.44
C THR A 148 2.92 21.80 -9.61
N ARG A 149 3.08 20.53 -9.25
CA ARG A 149 4.29 19.74 -9.52
C ARG A 149 3.91 18.46 -10.25
N SER A 150 4.34 18.33 -11.49
CA SER A 150 4.24 17.06 -12.23
C SER A 150 5.28 16.06 -11.71
N CYS A 151 5.03 14.77 -11.92
CA CYS A 151 6.02 13.73 -11.64
C CYS A 151 7.28 13.93 -12.51
N LYS A 152 8.45 13.76 -11.91
CA LYS A 152 9.72 13.68 -12.64
C LYS A 152 9.79 12.34 -13.40
N PRO A 153 10.50 12.27 -14.54
CA PRO A 153 10.73 11.02 -15.25
C PRO A 153 11.31 9.94 -14.33
N PHE A 154 10.76 8.74 -14.43
CA PHE A 154 11.17 7.60 -13.63
C PHE A 154 12.32 6.85 -14.34
N ASN A 155 13.53 6.93 -13.80
CA ASN A 155 14.69 6.19 -14.29
C ASN A 155 14.89 4.92 -13.44
N LEU A 156 14.63 3.75 -14.04
CA LEU A 156 14.68 2.42 -13.42
C LEU A 156 16.09 1.89 -13.16
N THR A 157 17.16 2.68 -13.37
CA THR A 157 18.55 2.20 -13.30
C THR A 157 19.03 2.06 -11.85
N ASP A 158 18.64 0.95 -11.24
CA ASP A 158 19.27 0.07 -10.23
C ASP A 158 19.98 0.58 -8.96
N THR A 159 20.50 1.82 -8.87
CA THR A 159 21.20 2.22 -7.62
C THR A 159 20.24 2.56 -6.49
N LYS A 160 19.10 3.17 -6.81
CA LYS A 160 18.12 3.59 -5.80
C LYS A 160 17.44 2.44 -5.06
N ILE A 161 17.29 1.28 -5.70
CA ILE A 161 16.66 0.11 -5.05
C ILE A 161 17.55 -0.40 -3.92
N ALA A 162 18.86 -0.49 -4.15
CA ALA A 162 19.83 -0.86 -3.12
C ALA A 162 19.87 0.17 -1.97
N GLU A 163 19.76 1.46 -2.27
CA GLU A 163 19.70 2.53 -1.27
C GLU A 163 18.38 2.56 -0.48
N ALA A 164 17.28 2.11 -1.08
CA ALA A 164 15.96 2.09 -0.45
C ALA A 164 15.76 0.90 0.48
N SER A 165 16.49 -0.22 0.27
CA SER A 165 16.53 -1.33 1.20
C SER A 165 17.43 -1.00 2.39
N SER A 166 16.83 -0.62 3.53
CA SER A 166 17.56 -0.32 4.77
C SER A 166 16.83 -0.76 6.02
#